data_AF-A0A970CVN4-F1
#
_entry.id   AF-A0A970CVN4-F1
#
_cell.length_a   1.000
_cell.length_b   1.000
_cell.length_c   1.000
_cell.angle_alpha   90.00
_cell.angle_beta   90.00
_cell.angle_gamma   90.00
#
_symmetry.space_group_name_H-M   'P 1'
#
loop_
_entity.id
_entity.type
_entity.pdbx_description
1 polymer ?
#
loop_
_entity_poly.entity_id
_entity_poly.type
_entity_poly.pdbx_seq_one_letter_code
_entity_poly.pdbx_strand_id
1 'polypeptide(L)' 'MDTKELKILADKLMDNIRKVIVGKEEVILQLLIGLICGGHVLLEDVPGTGKTLLAKTL' A
#
# COMPACT_ATOMS: atom_id res chain seq x y z
N MET A 1 -9.46 -9.57 14.46
CA MET A 1 -9.88 -8.33 13.79
C MET A 1 -11.16 -8.64 13.03
N ASP A 2 -12.22 -7.89 13.29
CA ASP A 2 -13.44 -8.01 12.49
C ASP A 2 -13.18 -7.47 11.06
N THR A 3 -13.84 -8.03 10.07
CA THR A 3 -13.75 -7.60 8.66
C THR A 3 -14.09 -6.12 8.47
N LYS A 4 -15.01 -5.57 9.29
CA LYS A 4 -15.33 -4.14 9.30
C LYS A 4 -14.17 -3.30 9.84
N GLU A 5 -13.54 -3.73 10.93
CA GLU A 5 -12.39 -3.03 11.50
C GLU A 5 -11.20 -3.02 10.55
N LEU A 6 -10.98 -4.14 9.84
CA LEU A 6 -9.95 -4.24 8.81
C LEU A 6 -10.18 -3.24 7.68
N LYS A 7 -11.41 -3.15 7.20
CA LYS A 7 -11.76 -2.19 6.15
C LYS A 7 -11.50 -0.75 6.59
N ILE A 8 -11.93 -0.38 7.80
CA ILE A 8 -11.71 0.97 8.35
C ILE A 8 -10.21 1.29 8.46
N LEU A 9 -9.40 0.33 8.90
CA LEU A 9 -7.95 0.52 8.99
C LEU A 9 -7.31 0.66 7.61
N ALA A 10 -7.68 -0.19 6.66
CA ALA A 10 -7.17 -0.16 5.28
C ALA A 10 -7.53 1.17 4.59
N ASP A 11 -8.77 1.65 4.75
CA ASP A 11 -9.21 2.94 4.20
C ASP A 11 -8.38 4.11 4.79
N LYS A 12 -8.15 4.10 6.11
CA LYS A 12 -7.30 5.12 6.77
C LYS A 12 -5.84 5.08 6.31
N LEU A 13 -5.29 3.91 6.07
CA LEU A 13 -3.94 3.77 5.53
C LEU A 13 -3.87 4.31 4.10
N MET A 14 -4.85 3.96 3.26
CA MET A 14 -4.95 4.45 1.89
C MET A 14 -5.00 5.98 1.83
N ASP A 15 -5.81 6.61 2.68
CA ASP A 15 -5.94 8.07 2.73
C ASP A 15 -4.65 8.79 3.18
N ASN A 16 -3.83 8.15 4.01
CA ASN A 16 -2.53 8.71 4.37
C ASN A 16 -1.50 8.55 3.25
N ILE A 17 -1.48 7.39 2.57
CA ILE A 17 -0.54 7.14 1.48
C ILE A 17 -0.80 8.10 0.30
N ARG A 18 -2.08 8.39 0.00
CA ARG A 18 -2.48 9.36 -1.04
C ARG A 18 -1.91 10.78 -0.86
N LYS A 19 -1.50 11.15 0.35
CA LYS A 19 -0.90 12.48 0.62
C LYS A 19 0.53 12.61 0.10
N VAL A 20 1.22 11.49 -0.07
CA VAL A 20 2.64 11.42 -0.47
C VAL A 20 2.85 10.72 -1.80
N ILE A 21 1.90 9.89 -2.21
CA ILE A 21 1.97 9.10 -3.44
C ILE A 21 0.76 9.43 -4.30
N VAL A 22 1.03 9.94 -5.50
CA VAL A 22 0.02 10.28 -6.49
C VAL A 22 -0.15 9.11 -7.45
N GLY A 23 -1.38 8.60 -7.57
CA GLY A 23 -1.70 7.40 -8.35
C GLY A 23 -1.22 6.10 -7.70
N LYS A 24 -1.24 5.00 -8.47
CA LYS A 24 -0.81 3.65 -8.05
C LYS A 24 -1.68 3.01 -6.95
N GLU A 25 -2.96 3.35 -6.92
CA GLU A 25 -3.94 2.87 -5.94
C GLU A 25 -3.99 1.33 -5.89
N GLU A 26 -3.98 0.69 -7.05
CA GLU A 26 -4.01 -0.77 -7.16
C GLU A 26 -2.74 -1.43 -6.58
N VAL A 27 -1.57 -0.85 -6.85
CA VAL A 27 -0.29 -1.34 -6.30
C VAL A 27 -0.25 -1.19 -4.78
N ILE A 28 -0.73 -0.06 -4.26
CA ILE A 28 -0.81 0.18 -2.82
C ILE A 28 -1.79 -0.81 -2.17
N LEU A 29 -2.93 -1.09 -2.80
CA LEU A 29 -3.88 -2.08 -2.31
C LEU A 29 -3.25 -3.48 -2.26
N GLN A 30 -2.55 -3.91 -3.30
CA GLN A 30 -1.83 -5.19 -3.32
C GLN A 30 -0.75 -5.27 -2.24
N LEU A 31 -0.01 -4.19 -2.02
CA LEU A 31 0.98 -4.10 -0.94
C LEU A 31 0.35 -4.22 0.45
N LEU A 32 -0.78 -3.54 0.68
CA LEU A 32 -1.51 -3.65 1.94
C LEU A 32 -2.05 -5.07 2.15
N ILE A 33 -2.58 -5.71 1.11
CA ILE A 33 -3.03 -7.11 1.17
C ILE A 33 -1.85 -8.02 1.56
N GLY A 34 -0.72 -7.88 0.88
CA GLY A 34 0.50 -8.63 1.19
C GLY A 34 0.94 -8.44 2.65
N LEU A 35 0.98 -7.20 3.12
CA LEU A 35 1.36 -6.85 4.49
C LEU A 35 0.41 -7.46 5.52
N ILE A 36 -0.91 -7.30 5.34
CA ILE A 36 -1.94 -7.81 6.26
C ILE A 36 -1.92 -9.34 6.30
N CYS A 37 -1.66 -9.99 5.17
CA CYS A 37 -1.56 -11.45 5.08
C CYS A 37 -0.18 -12.00 5.50
N GLY A 38 0.78 -11.14 5.86
CA GLY A 38 2.15 -11.55 6.21
C GLY A 38 2.95 -12.13 5.04
N GLY A 39 2.56 -11.80 3.80
CA GLY A 39 3.25 -12.20 2.58
C GLY A 39 4.40 -11.26 2.20
N HIS A 40 5.09 -11.62 1.12
CA HIS A 40 6.15 -10.81 0.54
C HIS A 40 5.72 -10.27 -0.82
N VAL A 41 6.10 -9.03 -1.13
CA VAL A 41 5.78 -8.37 -2.40
C VAL A 41 7.08 -7.93 -3.07
N LEU A 42 7.21 -8.23 -4.36
CA LEU A 42 8.27 -7.74 -5.22
C LEU A 42 7.73 -6.58 -6.06
N LEU A 43 8.38 -5.42 -6.00
CA LEU A 43 8.02 -4.23 -6.77
C LEU A 43 8.92 -4.09 -8.00
N GLU A 44 8.45 -4.61 -9.15
CA GLU A 44 9.11 -4.43 -10.45
C GLU A 44 8.43 -3.32 -11.25
N ASP A 45 9.21 -2.32 -11.66
CA ASP A 45 8.76 -1.24 -12.55
C ASP A 45 10.03 -0.47 -13.03
N VAL A 46 9.94 0.47 -13.97
CA VAL A 46 11.09 1.23 -14.50
C VAL A 46 11.69 2.22 -13.47
N PRO A 47 12.99 2.58 -13.54
CA PRO A 47 13.62 3.49 -12.58
C PRO A 47 12.89 4.83 -12.45
N GLY A 48 12.86 5.40 -11.23
CA GLY A 48 12.27 6.72 -10.98
C GLY A 48 10.76 6.76 -10.68
N THR A 49 10.05 5.63 -10.73
CA THR A 49 8.58 5.57 -10.54
C THR A 49 8.12 5.52 -9.08
N GLY A 50 8.95 5.95 -8.13
CA GLY A 50 8.58 6.06 -6.72
C GLY A 50 8.59 4.75 -5.91
N LYS A 51 9.13 3.63 -6.43
CA LYS A 51 9.19 2.34 -5.72
C LYS A 51 9.82 2.42 -4.32
N THR A 52 10.92 3.16 -4.18
CA THR A 52 11.58 3.34 -2.88
C THR A 52 10.74 4.17 -1.90
N LEU A 53 10.01 5.17 -2.41
CA LEU A 53 9.11 5.97 -1.58
C LEU A 53 7.90 5.13 -1.13
N LEU A 54 7.32 4.34 -2.03
CA LEU A 54 6.26 3.37 -1.75
C LEU A 54 6.65 2.43 -0.61
N ALA A 55 7.81 1.79 -0.71
CA ALA A 55 8.30 0.85 0.31
C ALA A 55 8.59 1.51 1.67
N LYS A 56 8.91 2.81 1.72
CA LYS A 56 9.15 3.55 2.97
C LYS A 56 7.87 4.12 3.61
N THR A 57 6.82 4.26 2.83
CA THR A 57 5.55 4.87 3.28
C THR A 57 4.67 3.85 4.01
N LEU A 58 4.83 2.57 3.67
CA LEU A 58 4.20 1.42 4.33
C LEU A 58 4.95 1.04 5.61
#